data_AF-A0A3E0DHS4-F1
#
_entry.id   AF-A0A3E0DHS4-F1
#
_cell.length_a   1.000
_cell.length_b   1.000
_cell.length_c   1.000
_cell.angle_alpha   90.00
_cell.angle_beta   90.00
_cell.angle_gamma   90.00
#
_symmetry.space_group_name_H-M   'P 1'
#
loop_
_entity.id
_entity.type
_entity.pdbx_description
1 polymer ?
#
loop_
_entity_poly.entity_id
_entity_poly.type
_entity_poly.pdbx_seq_one_letter_code
_entity_poly.pdbx_strand_id
1 'polypeptide(L)'
;MIIQTASAKFLIEKCDFNNGCVSIRSNSQQELYRFFGSLEIKKTDNLFYTFEVWACKQEFANAMILMVKEIDYSEFSEFSLKMA
;
A
#
# COMPACT_ATOMS: atom_id res chain seq x y z
N MET A 1 4.11 -8.61 3.46
CA MET A 1 4.27 -7.33 4.19
C MET A 1 2.88 -6.72 4.39
N ILE A 2 2.62 -6.11 5.54
CA ILE A 2 1.35 -5.40 5.80
C ILE A 2 1.66 -3.92 5.99
N ILE A 3 0.88 -3.06 5.32
CA ILE A 3 0.93 -1.60 5.49
C ILE A 3 -0.45 -1.15 5.91
N GLN A 4 -0.52 -0.32 6.94
CA GLN A 4 -1.77 0.26 7.40
C GLN A 4 -1.64 1.78 7.37
N THR A 5 -2.57 2.42 6.67
CA THR A 5 -2.73 3.87 6.64
C THR A 5 -3.96 4.25 7.47
N ALA A 6 -4.23 5.56 7.58
CA ALA A 6 -5.48 6.04 8.19
C ALA A 6 -6.73 5.60 7.40
N SER A 7 -6.60 5.36 6.09
CA SER A 7 -7.71 5.10 5.16
C SER A 7 -7.83 3.65 4.69
N ALA A 8 -6.77 2.83 4.78
CA ALA A 8 -6.77 1.46 4.25
C ALA A 8 -5.72 0.54 4.89
N LYS A 9 -5.88 -0.76 4.64
CA LYS A 9 -4.91 -1.81 4.95
C LYS A 9 -4.49 -2.49 3.66
N PHE A 10 -3.20 -2.59 3.44
CA PHE A 10 -2.59 -3.25 2.29
C PHE A 10 -1.86 -4.51 2.73
N LEU A 11 -2.05 -5.58 1.97
CA LEU A 11 -1.30 -6.83 2.08
C LEU A 11 -0.49 -7.01 0.81
N ILE A 12 0.83 -7.06 0.96
CA ILE A 12 1.79 -7.20 -0.13
C ILE A 12 2.39 -8.59 -0.06
N GLU A 13 2.21 -9.35 -1.13
CA GLU A 13 2.62 -10.74 -1.26
C GLU A 13 3.46 -10.93 -2.53
N LYS A 14 4.26 -11.98 -2.53
CA LYS A 14 4.96 -12.40 -3.76
C LYS A 14 3.91 -12.75 -4.81
N CYS A 15 4.12 -12.35 -6.06
CA CYS A 15 3.33 -12.86 -7.17
C CYS A 15 3.90 -14.21 -7.62
N ASP A 16 3.12 -15.27 -7.49
CA ASP A 16 3.57 -16.63 -7.86
C ASP A 16 3.68 -16.82 -9.38
N PHE A 17 2.96 -16.01 -10.15
CA PHE A 17 2.92 -16.10 -11.62
C PHE A 17 4.04 -15.30 -12.31
N ASN A 18 4.64 -14.32 -11.63
CA ASN A 18 5.68 -13.47 -12.21
C ASN A 18 6.63 -12.88 -11.15
N ASN A 19 7.91 -13.30 -11.17
CA ASN A 19 8.95 -12.82 -10.24
C ASN A 19 9.25 -11.31 -10.34
N GLY A 20 8.83 -10.64 -11.41
CA GLY A 20 8.94 -9.19 -11.59
C GLY A 20 7.83 -8.39 -10.92
N CYS A 21 6.77 -9.05 -10.45
CA CYS A 21 5.58 -8.42 -9.89
C CYS A 21 5.36 -8.78 -8.42
N VAL A 22 4.54 -7.97 -7.77
CA VAL A 22 4.00 -8.19 -6.43
C VAL A 22 2.48 -8.21 -6.51
N SER A 23 1.85 -9.05 -5.71
CA SER A 23 0.41 -8.96 -5.48
C SER A 23 0.17 -7.99 -4.34
N ILE A 24 -0.72 -7.02 -4.56
CA ILE A 24 -1.07 -6.00 -3.59
C ILE A 24 -2.58 -6.06 -3.39
N ARG A 25 -3.00 -6.43 -2.19
CA ARG A 25 -4.41 -6.50 -1.81
C ARG A 25 -4.77 -5.39 -0.84
N SER A 26 -6.00 -4.93 -0.87
CA SER A 26 -6.50 -3.89 0.02
C SER A 26 -7.96 -4.11 0.38
N ASN A 27 -8.35 -3.57 1.54
CA ASN A 27 -9.76 -3.40 1.91
C ASN A 27 -10.40 -2.17 1.23
N SER A 28 -9.62 -1.34 0.53
CA SER A 28 -10.10 -0.12 -0.15
C SER A 28 -9.75 -0.13 -1.63
N GLN A 29 -10.77 -0.25 -2.49
CA GLN A 29 -10.61 -0.13 -3.94
C GLN A 29 -10.14 1.26 -4.35
N GLN A 30 -10.61 2.29 -3.65
CA GLN A 30 -10.29 3.69 -3.95
C GLN A 30 -8.80 3.97 -3.77
N GLU A 31 -8.21 3.46 -2.69
CA GLU A 31 -6.77 3.61 -2.46
C GLU A 31 -5.94 2.82 -3.49
N LEU A 32 -6.40 1.65 -3.92
CA LEU A 32 -5.74 0.93 -5.01
C LEU A 32 -5.78 1.73 -6.32
N TYR A 33 -6.91 2.36 -6.67
CA TYR A 33 -6.96 3.25 -7.83
C TYR A 33 -6.06 4.48 -7.67
N ARG A 34 -5.94 5.03 -6.46
CA ARG A 34 -5.11 6.20 -6.20
C ARG A 34 -3.63 5.92 -6.44
N PHE A 35 -3.15 4.76 -6.00
CA PHE A 35 -1.74 4.39 -6.12
C PHE A 35 -1.40 3.67 -7.44
N PHE A 36 -2.35 2.96 -8.02
CA PHE A 36 -2.12 2.03 -9.13
C PHE A 36 -3.09 2.23 -10.30
N GLY A 37 -3.70 3.41 -10.45
CA GLY A 37 -4.89 3.66 -11.28
C GLY A 37 -4.86 3.28 -12.77
N SER A 38 -3.70 2.93 -13.32
CA SER A 38 -3.56 2.36 -14.66
C SER A 38 -3.72 0.83 -14.71
N LEU A 39 -3.73 0.17 -13.56
CA LEU A 39 -3.74 -1.28 -13.42
C LEU A 39 -5.16 -1.81 -13.16
N GLU A 40 -5.41 -3.01 -13.68
CA GLU A 40 -6.68 -3.70 -13.48
C GLU A 40 -6.82 -4.12 -12.00
N ILE A 41 -7.90 -3.68 -11.36
CA ILE A 41 -8.25 -4.10 -10.00
C ILE A 41 -9.26 -5.24 -10.07
N LYS A 42 -8.95 -6.33 -9.39
CA LYS A 42 -9.81 -7.51 -9.29
C LYS A 42 -10.39 -7.60 -7.89
N LYS A 43 -11.59 -8.19 -7.78
CA LYS A 43 -12.13 -8.60 -6.49
C LYS A 43 -11.59 -9.98 -6.12
N THR A 44 -11.35 -10.19 -4.84
CA THR A 44 -10.94 -11.48 -4.27
C THR A 44 -12.03 -12.00 -3.33
N ASP A 45 -11.95 -13.28 -2.99
CA ASP A 45 -12.84 -13.90 -2.00
C ASP A 45 -12.44 -13.57 -0.54
N ASN A 46 -11.37 -12.80 -0.33
CA ASN A 46 -10.90 -12.44 1.01
C ASN A 46 -11.67 -11.22 1.55
N LEU A 47 -12.47 -11.43 2.60
CA LEU A 47 -13.29 -10.38 3.22
C LEU A 47 -12.46 -9.24 3.83
N PHE A 48 -11.21 -9.48 4.25
CA PHE A 48 -10.33 -8.46 4.83
C PHE A 48 -9.51 -7.71 3.78
N TYR A 49 -9.35 -8.29 2.59
CA TYR A 49 -8.53 -7.79 1.50
C TYR A 49 -9.23 -8.01 0.16
N THR A 50 -10.42 -7.43 0.04
CA THR A 50 -11.40 -7.72 -1.03
C THR A 50 -10.94 -7.30 -2.42
N PHE A 51 -9.96 -6.42 -2.53
CA PHE A 51 -9.48 -5.92 -3.81
C PHE A 51 -8.01 -6.28 -4.00
N GLU A 52 -7.61 -6.63 -5.21
CA GLU A 52 -6.24 -7.01 -5.57
C GLU A 52 -5.81 -6.31 -6.86
N VAL A 53 -4.53 -5.91 -6.90
CA VAL A 53 -3.84 -5.46 -8.09
C VAL A 53 -2.48 -6.16 -8.18
N TRP A 54 -2.03 -6.45 -9.39
CA TRP A 54 -0.68 -6.95 -9.62
C TRP A 54 0.15 -5.84 -10.24
N ALA A 55 1.19 -5.42 -9.53
CA ALA A 55 2.05 -4.33 -9.94
C ALA A 55 3.48 -4.83 -10.11
N CYS A 56 4.22 -4.25 -11.06
CA CYS A 56 5.66 -4.48 -11.11
C CYS A 56 6.34 -3.83 -9.89
N LYS A 57 7.57 -4.25 -9.58
CA LYS A 57 8.32 -3.72 -8.43
C LYS A 57 8.51 -2.20 -8.47
N GLN A 58 8.62 -1.62 -9.67
CA GLN A 58 8.78 -0.17 -9.84
C GLN A 58 7.50 0.59 -9.48
N GLU A 59 6.34 0.12 -9.94
CA GLU A 59 5.04 0.70 -9.58
C GLU A 59 4.80 0.60 -8.07
N PHE A 60 5.13 -0.54 -7.47
CA PHE A 60 5.07 -0.71 -6.02
C PHE A 60 6.00 0.27 -5.28
N ALA A 61 7.25 0.43 -5.73
CA ALA A 61 8.18 1.39 -5.13
C ALA A 61 7.66 2.83 -5.23
N ASN A 62 7.07 3.21 -6.35
CA ASN A 62 6.46 4.52 -6.53
C ASN A 62 5.30 4.74 -5.55
N ALA A 63 4.40 3.76 -5.39
CA ALA A 63 3.30 3.82 -4.43
C ALA A 63 3.82 3.96 -2.99
N MET A 64 4.87 3.22 -2.63
CA MET A 64 5.52 3.34 -1.32
C MET A 64 6.06 4.74 -1.05
N ILE A 65 6.71 5.36 -2.05
CA ILE A 65 7.23 6.73 -1.92
C ILE A 65 6.08 7.71 -1.69
N LEU A 66 4.95 7.56 -2.40
CA LEU A 66 3.77 8.40 -2.20
C LEU A 66 3.19 8.23 -0.79
N MET A 67 3.03 6.99 -0.32
CA MET A 67 2.55 6.71 1.05
C MET A 67 3.44 7.37 2.10
N VAL A 68 4.77 7.32 1.95
CA VAL A 68 5.71 7.95 2.89
C VAL A 68 5.62 9.47 2.88
N LYS A 69 5.39 10.08 1.71
CA LYS A 69 5.21 11.53 1.57
C LYS A 69 3.94 12.06 2.25
N GLU A 70 2.97 11.18 2.49
CA GLU A 70 1.69 11.51 3.12
C GLU A 70 1.70 11.34 4.63
N ILE A 71 2.80 10.84 5.20
CA ILE A 71 2.97 10.79 6.64
C ILE A 71 3.00 12.24 7.15
N ASP A 72 2.06 12.56 8.03
CA ASP A 72 2.07 13.83 8.72
C ASP A 72 3.14 13.80 9.82
N TYR A 73 4.16 14.64 9.65
CA TYR A 73 5.25 14.80 10.62
C TYR A 73 5.04 16.02 11.54
N SER A 74 3.87 16.67 11.51
CA SER A 74 3.57 17.83 12.35
C SER A 74 3.80 17.54 13.84
N GLU A 75 3.39 16.37 14.31
CA GLU A 75 3.57 15.89 15.69
C GLU A 75 4.98 15.31 15.96
N PHE A 76 5.84 15.19 14.95
CA PHE A 76 7.17 14.58 15.12
C PHE A 76 8.09 15.42 16.01
N SER A 77 7.84 16.73 16.09
CA SER A 77 8.57 17.64 16.98
C SER A 77 8.43 17.27 18.47
N GLU A 78 7.30 16.66 18.87
CA GLU A 78 7.05 16.24 20.26
C GLU A 78 7.88 15.02 20.70
N PHE A 79 8.36 14.21 19.75
CA PHE A 79 9.22 13.06 20.04
C PHE A 79 10.68 13.44 20.28
N SER A 80 11.09 14.64 19.87
CA SER A 80 12.49 15.10 19.94
C SER A 80 12.93 15.51 21.35
N LEU A 81 11.97 15.67 22.29
CA LEU A 81 12.21 16.22 23.64
C LEU A 81 12.07 15.20 24.79
N LYS A 82 11.85 13.91 24.51
CA LYS A 82 11.83 12.85 25.56
C LYS A 82 13.19 12.17 25.78
N MET A 83 14.28 12.79 25.36
CA MET A 83 15.66 12.35 25.65
C MET A 83 16.43 13.39 26.48
N ALA A 84 15.80 13.95 27.51
CA ALA A 84 16.46 14.74 28.56
C ALA A 84 16.37 14.00 29.89
#